data_AF-A0A5P9F9J7-F1
#
_entry.id   AF-A0A5P9F9J7-F1
#
_cell.length_a   1.000
_cell.length_b   1.000
_cell.length_c   1.000
_cell.angle_alpha   90.00
_cell.angle_beta   90.00
_cell.angle_gamma   90.00
#
_symmetry.space_group_name_H-M   'P 1'
#
loop_
_entity.id
_entity.type
_entity.pdbx_description
1 polymer ?
#
loop_
_entity_poly.entity_id
_entity_poly.type
_entity_poly.pdbx_seq_one_letter_code
_entity_poly.pdbx_strand_id
1 'polypeptide(L)'
;MRWLGHLRALTLIPVLAAGPVAAAEKVYEGQEAAALRCSNTLALTAVALAGADLIGEAEKEVMLGVTILILERHVSGTWAQKKAAMAVIRDRRSVEDTLDDYRRNAARCLSQFPIN
;
A
#
# COMPACT_ATOMS: atom_id res chain seq x y z
N MET A 1 2.93 -75.10 -4.67
CA MET A 1 3.05 -74.70 -3.25
C MET A 1 3.93 -73.46 -3.16
N ARG A 2 3.45 -72.47 -2.37
CA ARG A 2 4.16 -71.30 -1.84
C ARG A 2 4.45 -70.15 -2.81
N TRP A 3 3.41 -69.32 -2.93
CA TRP A 3 3.49 -67.86 -3.00
C TRP A 3 4.35 -67.30 -1.84
N LEU A 4 5.13 -66.24 -2.10
CA LEU A 4 5.22 -65.02 -1.28
C LEU A 4 6.14 -64.02 -1.99
N GLY A 5 5.56 -63.20 -2.88
CA GLY A 5 6.23 -62.01 -3.41
C GLY A 5 6.07 -60.86 -2.42
N HIS A 6 7.17 -60.40 -1.82
CA HIS A 6 7.18 -59.22 -0.98
C HIS A 6 7.07 -57.95 -1.83
N LEU A 7 5.85 -57.47 -2.05
CA LEU A 7 5.61 -56.10 -2.50
C LEU A 7 5.81 -55.15 -1.32
N ARG A 8 7.03 -54.64 -1.18
CA ARG A 8 7.30 -53.44 -0.38
C ARG A 8 6.64 -52.26 -1.09
N ALA A 9 5.45 -51.87 -0.63
CA ALA A 9 4.82 -50.62 -1.01
C ALA A 9 5.67 -49.46 -0.44
N LEU A 10 6.49 -48.86 -1.30
CA LEU A 10 7.20 -47.62 -0.98
C LEU A 10 6.20 -46.47 -1.12
N THR A 11 5.59 -46.06 0.00
CA THR A 11 4.71 -44.89 0.07
C THR A 11 5.54 -43.62 -0.19
N LEU A 12 5.47 -43.08 -1.40
CA LEU A 12 5.90 -41.71 -1.68
C LEU A 12 4.95 -40.76 -0.95
N ILE A 13 5.45 -40.13 0.12
CA ILE A 13 4.79 -38.99 0.75
C ILE A 13 5.01 -37.79 -0.17
N PRO A 14 3.97 -37.19 -0.76
CA PRO A 14 4.13 -35.96 -1.51
C PRO A 14 4.44 -34.85 -0.51
N VAL A 15 5.67 -34.36 -0.51
CA VAL A 15 6.04 -33.12 0.17
C VAL A 15 5.34 -31.99 -0.58
N LEU A 16 4.24 -31.51 -0.02
CA LEU A 16 3.63 -30.22 -0.41
C LEU A 16 4.64 -29.13 -0.06
N ALA A 17 5.46 -28.75 -1.05
CA ALA A 17 6.26 -27.55 -0.99
C ALA A 17 5.30 -26.35 -0.97
N ALA A 18 4.94 -25.90 0.24
CA ALA A 18 4.33 -24.60 0.45
C ALA A 18 5.39 -23.52 0.13
N GLY A 19 5.60 -23.27 -1.16
CA GLY A 19 6.37 -22.12 -1.60
C GLY A 19 5.72 -20.83 -1.08
N PRO A 20 6.49 -19.77 -0.80
CA PRO A 20 5.92 -18.50 -0.39
C PRO A 20 4.94 -18.05 -1.48
N VAL A 21 3.67 -17.87 -1.11
CA VAL A 21 2.68 -17.24 -1.98
C VAL A 21 3.14 -15.79 -2.14
N ALA A 22 3.86 -15.51 -3.22
CA ALA A 22 4.11 -14.15 -3.65
C ALA A 22 2.73 -13.51 -3.85
N ALA A 23 2.38 -12.55 -3.01
CA ALA A 23 1.13 -11.82 -3.16
C ALA A 23 1.11 -11.21 -4.56
N ALA A 24 0.12 -11.57 -5.38
CA ALA A 24 0.02 -11.09 -6.74
C ALA A 24 0.11 -9.55 -6.78
N GLU A 25 0.91 -9.03 -7.71
CA GLU A 25 1.07 -7.60 -7.91
C GLU A 25 -0.28 -7.00 -8.31
N LYS A 26 -0.85 -6.18 -7.42
CA LYS A 26 -2.13 -5.52 -7.67
C LYS A 26 -1.88 -4.25 -8.48
N VAL A 27 -2.48 -4.19 -9.66
CA VAL A 27 -2.55 -2.96 -10.45
C VAL A 27 -3.69 -2.11 -9.91
N TYR A 28 -3.38 -0.86 -9.57
CA TYR A 28 -4.38 0.12 -9.13
C TYR A 28 -4.70 1.06 -10.28
N GLU A 29 -5.98 1.19 -10.59
CA GLU A 29 -6.46 2.00 -11.71
C GLU A 29 -7.62 2.90 -11.27
N GLY A 30 -8.01 3.84 -12.14
CA GLY A 30 -9.15 4.72 -11.92
C GLY A 30 -9.14 5.41 -10.55
N GLN A 31 -10.22 5.18 -9.77
CA GLN A 31 -10.42 5.81 -8.47
C GLN A 31 -9.42 5.34 -7.41
N GLU A 32 -8.99 4.08 -7.42
CA GLU A 32 -7.98 3.60 -6.47
C GLU A 32 -6.62 4.26 -6.72
N ALA A 33 -6.24 4.41 -8.01
CA ALA A 33 -5.02 5.12 -8.37
C ALA A 33 -5.08 6.62 -8.01
N ALA A 34 -6.25 7.23 -8.14
CA ALA A 34 -6.47 8.61 -7.72
C ALA A 34 -6.42 8.78 -6.19
N ALA A 35 -7.00 7.85 -5.43
CA ALA A 35 -6.91 7.82 -3.98
C ALA A 35 -5.46 7.65 -3.51
N LEU A 36 -4.70 6.75 -4.13
CA LEU A 36 -3.28 6.56 -3.83
C LEU A 36 -2.45 7.83 -4.08
N ARG A 37 -2.68 8.55 -5.19
CA ARG A 37 -2.04 9.86 -5.43
C ARG A 37 -2.43 10.87 -4.36
N CYS A 38 -3.71 10.88 -3.98
CA CYS A 38 -4.21 11.78 -2.96
C CYS A 38 -3.52 11.56 -1.60
N SER A 39 -3.53 10.31 -1.14
CA SER A 39 -2.82 9.87 0.06
C SER A 39 -1.34 10.23 0.02
N ASN A 40 -0.65 9.98 -1.10
CA ASN A 40 0.77 10.26 -1.23
C ASN A 40 1.07 11.76 -1.11
N THR A 41 0.30 12.62 -1.78
CA THR A 41 0.42 14.07 -1.67
C THR A 41 0.23 14.55 -0.23
N LEU A 42 -0.78 14.05 0.49
CA LEU A 42 -1.01 14.42 1.89
C LEU A 42 0.15 13.99 2.80
N ALA A 43 0.58 12.73 2.68
CA ALA A 43 1.64 12.18 3.52
C ALA A 43 2.98 12.90 3.33
N LEU A 44 3.38 13.12 2.08
CA LEU A 44 4.63 13.81 1.78
C LEU A 44 4.57 15.28 2.17
N THR A 45 3.42 15.93 2.03
CA THR A 45 3.25 17.31 2.52
C THR A 45 3.41 17.36 4.03
N ALA A 46 2.81 16.44 4.78
CA ALA A 46 2.95 16.38 6.23
C ALA A 46 4.43 16.26 6.64
N VAL A 47 5.16 15.36 5.99
CA VAL A 47 6.60 15.18 6.25
C VAL A 47 7.41 16.41 5.86
N ALA A 48 7.13 17.02 4.70
CA ALA A 48 7.86 18.19 4.21
C ALA A 48 7.61 19.43 5.08
N LEU A 49 6.37 19.69 5.49
CA LEU A 49 6.03 20.79 6.37
C LEU A 49 6.64 20.63 7.76
N ALA A 50 6.59 19.40 8.32
CA ALA A 50 7.21 19.12 9.61
C ALA A 50 8.74 19.24 9.55
N GLY A 51 9.37 18.73 8.48
CA GLY A 51 10.81 18.88 8.27
C GLY A 51 11.27 20.33 8.02
N ALA A 52 10.34 21.23 7.70
CA ALA A 52 10.58 22.66 7.57
C ALA A 52 10.12 23.47 8.81
N ASP A 53 9.79 22.80 9.92
CA ASP A 53 9.27 23.38 11.16
C ASP A 53 8.02 24.27 10.96
N LEU A 54 7.24 24.02 9.90
CA LEU A 54 6.01 24.77 9.59
C LEU A 54 4.77 24.19 10.27
N ILE A 55 4.85 22.93 10.70
CA ILE A 55 3.84 22.25 11.53
C ILE A 55 4.56 21.43 12.61
N GLY A 56 3.89 21.20 13.73
CA GLY A 56 4.39 20.31 14.77
C GLY A 56 4.11 18.83 14.48
N GLU A 57 4.65 17.98 15.35
CA GLU A 57 4.48 16.53 15.27
C GLU A 57 3.01 16.10 15.36
N ALA A 58 2.22 16.76 16.21
CA ALA A 58 0.80 16.46 16.36
C ALA A 58 0.01 16.73 15.06
N GLU A 59 0.25 17.85 14.38
CA GLU A 59 -0.40 18.12 13.10
C GLU A 59 0.06 17.12 12.02
N LYS A 60 1.35 16.77 11.99
CA LYS A 60 1.88 15.73 11.10
C LYS A 60 1.15 14.40 11.31
N GLU A 61 1.01 13.96 12.55
CA GLU A 61 0.31 12.71 12.89
C GLU A 61 -1.15 12.73 12.43
N VAL A 62 -1.86 13.84 12.62
CA VAL A 62 -3.23 14.00 12.10
C VAL A 62 -3.27 13.84 10.59
N MET A 63 -2.38 14.50 9.85
CA MET A 63 -2.33 14.41 8.38
C MET A 63 -1.97 12.99 7.90
N LEU A 64 -1.08 12.30 8.60
CA LEU A 64 -0.76 10.89 8.32
C LEU A 64 -1.94 9.96 8.65
N GLY A 65 -2.69 10.25 9.71
CA GLY A 65 -3.94 9.55 10.05
C GLY A 65 -4.98 9.67 8.95
N VAL A 66 -5.20 10.88 8.41
CA VAL A 66 -6.08 11.09 7.24
C VAL A 66 -5.63 10.27 6.03
N THR A 67 -4.32 10.23 5.77
CA THR A 67 -3.74 9.41 4.70
C THR A 67 -4.12 7.95 4.86
N ILE A 68 -3.96 7.39 6.06
CA ILE A 68 -4.30 6.00 6.38
C ILE A 68 -5.80 5.75 6.16
N LEU A 69 -6.67 6.63 6.65
CA LEU A 69 -8.12 6.49 6.46
C LEU A 69 -8.53 6.48 4.99
N ILE A 70 -7.92 7.34 4.15
CA ILE A 70 -8.16 7.33 2.70
C ILE A 70 -7.76 5.97 2.10
N LEU A 71 -6.57 5.46 2.47
CA LEU A 71 -6.10 4.16 1.99
C LEU A 71 -6.99 3.00 2.45
N GLU A 72 -7.50 3.04 3.68
CA GLU A 72 -8.37 1.99 4.21
C GLU A 72 -9.72 1.96 3.50
N ARG A 73 -10.32 3.13 3.26
CA ARG A 73 -11.67 3.24 2.71
C ARG A 73 -11.72 3.16 1.19
N HIS A 74 -10.72 3.70 0.49
CA HIS A 74 -10.78 3.93 -0.96
C HIS A 74 -9.78 3.12 -1.78
N VAL A 75 -8.91 2.35 -1.12
CA VAL A 75 -7.92 1.49 -1.79
C VAL A 75 -8.09 0.07 -1.26
N SER A 76 -8.36 -0.89 -2.14
CA SER A 76 -8.48 -2.29 -1.79
C SER A 76 -7.11 -2.97 -1.67
N GLY A 77 -7.10 -4.23 -1.26
CA GLY A 77 -5.89 -5.00 -1.07
C GLY A 77 -5.33 -4.94 0.36
N THR A 78 -4.24 -5.65 0.57
CA THR A 78 -3.58 -5.76 1.88
C THR A 78 -2.81 -4.48 2.22
N TRP A 79 -2.57 -4.25 3.52
CA TRP A 79 -1.72 -3.14 3.95
C TRP A 79 -0.34 -3.15 3.29
N ALA A 80 0.27 -4.34 3.11
CA ALA A 80 1.54 -4.49 2.43
C ALA A 80 1.48 -4.01 0.97
N GLN A 81 0.41 -4.35 0.23
CA GLN A 81 0.21 -3.90 -1.14
C GLN A 81 -0.01 -2.38 -1.21
N LYS A 82 -0.80 -1.81 -0.30
CA LYS A 82 -1.04 -0.34 -0.26
C LYS A 82 0.24 0.42 0.05
N LYS A 83 1.03 -0.07 1.01
CA LYS A 83 2.34 0.50 1.38
C LYS A 83 3.33 0.43 0.21
N ALA A 84 3.39 -0.69 -0.49
CA ALA A 84 4.23 -0.84 -1.68
C ALA A 84 3.82 0.16 -2.79
N ALA A 85 2.52 0.30 -3.05
CA ALA A 85 2.03 1.28 -4.02
C ALA A 85 2.36 2.73 -3.64
N MET A 86 2.23 3.07 -2.35
CA MET A 86 2.61 4.38 -1.83
C MET A 86 4.11 4.68 -1.99
N ALA A 87 4.98 3.69 -1.80
CA ALA A 87 6.41 3.82 -2.03
C ALA A 87 6.73 4.10 -3.51
N VAL A 88 6.10 3.34 -4.42
CA VAL A 88 6.26 3.55 -5.86
C VAL A 88 5.82 4.95 -6.29
N ILE A 89 4.71 5.46 -5.77
CA ILE A 89 4.24 6.82 -6.12
C ILE A 89 5.16 7.90 -5.56
N ARG A 90 5.63 7.73 -4.31
CA ARG A 90 6.60 8.63 -3.69
C ARG A 90 7.85 8.77 -4.58
N ASP A 91 8.41 7.65 -5.01
CA ASP A 91 9.70 7.63 -5.70
C ASP A 91 9.63 8.23 -7.13
N ARG A 92 8.42 8.52 -7.64
CA ARG A 92 8.21 9.14 -8.95
C ARG A 92 8.28 10.66 -8.94
N ARG A 93 8.32 11.30 -7.77
CA ARG A 93 8.02 12.75 -7.63
C ARG A 93 8.99 13.44 -6.67
N SER A 94 9.39 14.67 -7.01
CA SER A 94 10.18 15.50 -6.11
C SER A 94 9.32 16.03 -4.95
N VAL A 95 9.98 16.53 -3.90
CA VAL A 95 9.31 17.18 -2.77
C VAL A 95 8.61 18.46 -3.25
N GLU A 96 9.28 19.23 -4.10
CA GLU A 96 8.76 20.45 -4.71
C GLU A 96 7.49 20.19 -5.53
N ASP A 97 7.51 19.19 -6.43
CA ASP A 97 6.33 18.79 -7.22
C ASP A 97 5.16 18.39 -6.31
N THR A 98 5.48 17.77 -5.17
CA THR A 98 4.47 17.30 -4.23
C THR A 98 3.82 18.44 -3.44
N LEU A 99 4.62 19.42 -3.00
CA LEU A 99 4.13 20.61 -2.32
C LEU A 99 3.26 21.48 -3.24
N ASP A 100 3.65 21.63 -4.50
CA ASP A 100 2.84 22.35 -5.49
C ASP A 100 1.53 21.64 -5.79
N ASP A 101 1.55 20.30 -5.88
CA ASP A 101 0.32 19.52 -6.04
C ASP A 101 -0.57 19.58 -4.81
N TYR A 102 -0.02 19.63 -3.60
CA TYR A 102 -0.83 19.86 -2.40
C TYR A 102 -1.53 21.22 -2.46
N ARG A 103 -0.79 22.31 -2.74
CA ARG A 103 -1.36 23.66 -2.84
C ARG A 103 -2.50 23.74 -3.86
N ARG A 104 -2.33 23.07 -5.00
CA ARG A 104 -3.31 23.10 -6.09
C ARG A 104 -4.49 22.16 -5.88
N ASN A 105 -4.27 21.02 -5.23
CA ASN A 105 -5.18 19.88 -5.32
C ASN A 105 -5.69 19.35 -3.97
N ALA A 106 -5.12 19.73 -2.82
CA ALA A 106 -5.46 19.13 -1.53
C ALA A 106 -6.96 19.24 -1.18
N ALA A 107 -7.59 20.40 -1.37
CA ALA A 107 -9.03 20.55 -1.13
C ALA A 107 -9.86 19.64 -2.02
N ARG A 108 -9.52 19.55 -3.32
CA ARG A 108 -10.18 18.65 -4.27
C ARG A 108 -9.99 17.19 -3.88
N CYS A 109 -8.77 16.83 -3.47
CA CYS A 109 -8.38 15.52 -2.94
C CYS A 109 -9.34 15.03 -1.85
N LEU A 110 -9.51 15.83 -0.81
CA LEU A 110 -10.31 15.49 0.36
C LEU A 110 -11.82 15.49 0.04
N SER A 111 -12.26 16.31 -0.91
CA SER A 111 -13.65 16.25 -1.39
C SER A 111 -13.95 14.98 -2.20
N GLN A 112 -12.97 14.47 -2.95
CA GLN A 112 -13.11 13.27 -3.78
C GLN A 112 -13.04 11.98 -2.95
N PHE A 113 -12.29 12.00 -1.85
CA PHE A 113 -12.04 10.84 -0.99
C PHE A 113 -12.38 11.14 0.48
N PRO A 114 -13.68 11.23 0.81
CA PRO A 114 -14.13 11.55 2.17
C PRO A 114 -13.80 10.43 3.16
N ILE A 115 -13.43 10.84 4.38
CA ILE A 115 -13.00 9.94 5.48
C ILE A 115 -14.07 9.75 6.56
N ASN A 116 -15.18 10.50 6.51
CA ASN A 116 -16.35 10.41 7.39
C ASN A 116 -17.50 9.68 6.69
#